data_AF-A0AA35ZXY1-F1
#
_entry.id   AF-A0AA35ZXY1-F1
#
_cell.length_a   1.000
_cell.length_b   1.000
_cell.length_c   1.000
_cell.angle_alpha   90.00
_cell.angle_beta   90.00
_cell.angle_gamma   90.00
#
_symmetry.space_group_name_H-M   'P 1'
#
loop_
_entity.id
_entity.type
_entity.pdbx_description
1 polymer ?
#
loop_
_entity_poly.entity_id
_entity_poly.type
_entity_poly.pdbx_seq_one_letter_code
_entity_poly.pdbx_strand_id
1 'polypeptide(L)'
;MDVQFQGIFMKYPICYTDGVTQRLVDIDFIGMYKDECYAFMARLSGEMCEKLYYCQPDIDFQKGLTLIRNENNYDEFIAIAYECGVILPIYVDHFGNTNM
;
A
#
# COMPACT_ATOMS: atom_id res chain seq x y z
N MET A 1 -8.53 -0.59 -7.19
CA MET A 1 -7.53 -0.86 -6.13
C MET A 1 -8.06 -0.30 -4.82
N ASP A 2 -7.80 -0.94 -3.68
CA ASP A 2 -8.09 -0.33 -2.37
C ASP A 2 -6.82 0.30 -1.82
N VAL A 3 -6.95 1.44 -1.16
CA VAL A 3 -5.86 2.09 -0.43
C VAL A 3 -6.29 2.27 1.01
N GLN A 4 -5.44 1.84 1.93
CA GLN A 4 -5.54 2.07 3.36
C GLN A 4 -4.48 3.10 3.75
N PHE A 5 -4.93 4.25 4.22
CA PHE A 5 -4.09 5.38 4.62
C PHE A 5 -4.57 5.96 5.95
N GLN A 6 -3.77 6.84 6.57
CA GLN A 6 -4.02 7.40 7.91
C GLN A 6 -4.11 6.35 9.05
N GLY A 7 -3.75 5.09 8.79
CA GLY A 7 -3.66 4.05 9.81
C GLY A 7 -2.27 3.89 10.39
N ILE A 8 -2.14 3.00 11.36
CA ILE A 8 -0.91 2.74 12.11
C ILE A 8 -0.55 1.26 12.00
N PHE A 9 0.73 0.98 11.73
CA PHE A 9 1.27 -0.38 11.85
C PHE A 9 1.56 -0.71 13.31
N MET A 10 0.85 -1.70 13.86
CA MET A 10 1.14 -2.28 15.16
C MET A 10 2.11 -3.46 14.99
N LYS A 11 2.97 -3.71 15.99
CA LYS A 11 4.10 -4.65 15.85
C LYS A 11 3.79 -6.10 16.26
N TYR A 12 2.83 -6.34 17.17
CA TYR A 12 2.56 -7.66 17.73
C TYR A 12 1.07 -7.90 18.08
N PRO A 13 0.34 -8.73 17.31
CA PRO A 13 0.71 -9.19 15.97
C PRO A 13 0.87 -8.01 15.01
N ILE A 14 1.58 -8.21 13.89
CA ILE A 14 1.66 -7.16 12.86
C ILE A 14 0.27 -6.96 12.27
N CYS A 15 -0.27 -5.76 12.37
CA CYS A 15 -1.54 -5.36 11.74
C CYS A 15 -1.53 -3.87 11.40
N TYR A 16 -2.44 -3.46 10.51
CA TYR A 16 -2.71 -2.07 10.20
C TYR A 16 -4.07 -1.70 10.80
N THR A 17 -4.11 -0.73 11.70
CA THR A 17 -5.34 -0.31 12.41
C THR A 17 -5.64 1.15 12.17
N ASP A 18 -6.89 1.54 12.42
CA ASP A 18 -7.37 2.93 12.34
C ASP A 18 -7.25 3.59 10.95
N GLY A 19 -6.95 2.80 9.92
CA GLY A 19 -6.86 3.27 8.54
C GLY A 19 -8.21 3.54 7.90
N VAL A 20 -8.23 4.56 7.06
CA VAL A 20 -9.34 4.82 6.13
C VAL A 20 -9.13 3.96 4.89
N THR A 21 -10.14 3.19 4.50
CA THR A 21 -10.12 2.47 3.22
C THR A 21 -10.82 3.30 2.15
N GLN A 22 -10.10 3.59 1.07
CA GLN A 22 -10.66 4.23 -0.12
C GLN A 22 -10.48 3.33 -1.35
N ARG A 23 -11.60 3.09 -2.04
CA ARG A 23 -11.61 2.46 -3.36
C ARG A 23 -11.20 3.48 -4.41
N LEU A 24 -10.14 3.17 -5.14
CA LEU A 24 -9.73 3.91 -6.33
C LEU A 24 -10.22 3.18 -7.58
N VAL A 25 -10.92 3.93 -8.43
CA VAL A 25 -11.51 3.51 -9.71
C VAL A 25 -10.93 4.42 -10.79
N ASP A 26 -10.69 3.87 -11.98
CA ASP A 26 -10.20 4.61 -13.16
C ASP A 26 -8.84 5.31 -12.97
N ILE A 27 -7.97 4.76 -12.12
CA ILE A 27 -6.58 5.19 -11.98
C ILE A 27 -5.68 4.20 -12.72
N ASP A 28 -4.89 4.71 -13.66
CA ASP A 28 -3.91 3.90 -14.40
C ASP A 28 -2.63 3.74 -13.56
N PHE A 29 -2.64 2.75 -12.67
CA PHE A 29 -1.45 2.38 -11.91
C PHE A 29 -0.40 1.64 -12.76
N ILE A 30 -0.80 1.03 -13.90
CA ILE A 30 0.12 0.32 -14.79
C ILE A 30 1.05 1.31 -15.50
N GLY A 31 0.51 2.47 -15.88
CA GLY A 31 1.27 3.54 -16.52
C GLY A 31 2.14 4.38 -15.58
N MET A 32 2.08 4.16 -14.26
CA MET A 32 2.87 4.91 -13.26
C MET A 32 4.16 4.19 -12.89
N TYR A 33 5.26 4.92 -12.70
CA TYR A 33 6.43 4.41 -11.99
C TYR A 33 6.19 4.35 -10.47
N LYS A 34 7.00 3.58 -9.73
CA LYS A 34 6.89 3.49 -8.26
C LYS A 34 6.87 4.87 -7.60
N ASP A 35 7.79 5.76 -7.97
CA ASP A 35 7.89 7.09 -7.35
C ASP A 35 6.67 7.96 -7.66
N GLU A 36 6.04 7.78 -8.83
CA GLU A 36 4.80 8.46 -9.17
C GLU A 36 3.63 7.93 -8.34
N CYS A 37 3.57 6.63 -8.08
CA CYS A 37 2.61 6.03 -7.16
C CYS A 37 2.79 6.58 -5.73
N TYR A 38 4.03 6.68 -5.22
CA TYR A 38 4.32 7.32 -3.93
C TYR A 38 3.84 8.77 -3.87
N ALA A 39 4.11 9.56 -4.92
CA ALA A 39 3.66 10.94 -5.01
C ALA A 39 2.13 11.05 -5.09
N PHE A 40 1.48 10.13 -5.80
CA PHE A 40 0.02 10.03 -5.86
C PHE A 40 -0.57 9.73 -4.47
N MET A 41 -0.02 8.75 -3.74
CA MET A 41 -0.51 8.40 -2.40
C MET A 41 -0.35 9.55 -1.41
N ALA A 42 0.77 10.28 -1.46
CA ALA A 42 0.96 11.45 -0.62
C ALA A 42 -0.09 12.56 -0.89
N ARG A 43 -0.44 12.77 -2.16
CA ARG A 43 -1.49 13.71 -2.55
C ARG A 43 -2.88 13.23 -2.13
N LEU A 44 -3.13 11.93 -2.23
CA LEU A 44 -4.40 11.30 -1.87
C LEU A 44 -4.66 11.41 -0.36
N SER A 45 -3.66 11.09 0.47
CA SER A 45 -3.80 11.13 1.93
C SER A 45 -3.70 12.54 2.52
N GLY A 46 -3.15 13.49 1.77
CA GLY A 46 -2.81 14.82 2.27
C GLY A 46 -1.60 14.82 3.22
N GLU A 47 -0.86 13.72 3.30
CA GLU A 47 0.25 13.50 4.22
C GLU A 47 1.48 12.98 3.47
N MET A 48 2.66 13.08 4.07
CA MET A 48 3.85 12.46 3.49
C MET A 48 3.70 10.93 3.45
N CYS A 49 3.97 10.33 2.30
CA CYS A 49 4.00 8.88 2.11
C CYS A 49 5.45 8.38 2.28
N GLU A 50 5.77 7.76 3.41
CA GLU A 50 7.13 7.27 3.66
C GLU A 50 7.34 5.87 3.06
N LYS A 51 6.38 4.97 3.25
CA LYS A 51 6.45 3.60 2.74
C LYS A 51 5.08 3.13 2.24
N LEU A 52 5.10 2.33 1.19
CA LEU A 52 3.94 1.63 0.68
C LEU A 52 4.14 0.13 0.85
N TYR A 53 3.10 -0.53 1.34
CA TYR A 53 3.07 -1.97 1.48
C TYR A 53 1.86 -2.56 0.78
N TYR A 54 1.97 -3.82 0.40
CA TYR A 54 0.82 -4.64 0.02
C TYR A 54 0.90 -5.99 0.72
N CYS A 55 -0.21 -6.73 0.81
CA CYS A 55 -0.19 -8.09 1.32
C CYS A 55 -0.32 -9.06 0.16
N GLN A 56 0.59 -10.02 0.03
CA GLN A 56 0.45 -11.09 -0.94
C GLN A 56 -0.88 -11.84 -0.75
N PRO A 57 -1.61 -12.18 -1.84
CA PRO A 57 -2.86 -12.93 -1.75
C PRO A 57 -2.65 -14.30 -1.08
N ASP A 58 -3.68 -14.77 -0.37
CA ASP A 58 -3.71 -16.10 0.28
C ASP A 58 -2.58 -16.38 1.28
N ILE A 59 -1.85 -15.35 1.72
CA ILE A 59 -0.81 -15.43 2.74
C ILE A 59 -1.26 -14.63 3.97
N ASP A 60 -1.00 -15.16 5.16
CA ASP A 60 -1.24 -14.45 6.43
C ASP A 60 -0.66 -13.04 6.38
N PHE A 61 -1.41 -12.03 6.82
CA PHE A 61 -1.00 -10.61 6.75
C PHE A 61 0.44 -10.38 7.24
N GLN A 62 0.79 -10.95 8.39
CA GLN A 62 2.13 -10.80 8.99
C GLN A 62 3.26 -11.37 8.11
N LYS A 63 2.98 -12.39 7.30
CA LYS A 63 3.97 -13.04 6.42
C LYS A 63 3.94 -12.50 4.99
N GLY A 64 2.77 -12.07 4.53
CA GLY A 64 2.53 -11.58 3.18
C GLY A 64 2.78 -10.08 3.01
N LEU A 65 2.92 -9.33 4.11
CA LEU A 65 3.20 -7.90 4.07
C LEU A 65 4.56 -7.62 3.39
N THR A 66 4.49 -7.01 2.21
CA THR A 66 5.62 -6.77 1.34
C THR A 66 5.79 -5.27 1.11
N LEU A 67 7.01 -4.77 1.29
CA LEU A 67 7.37 -3.36 1.05
C LEU A 67 7.60 -3.12 -0.45
N ILE A 68 6.98 -2.08 -1.00
CA ILE A 68 7.24 -1.62 -2.36
C ILE A 68 8.49 -0.73 -2.35
N ARG A 69 9.68 -1.34 -2.38
CA ARG A 69 10.95 -0.60 -2.22
C ARG A 69 11.54 -0.11 -3.54
N ASN A 70 11.35 -0.85 -4.63
CA ASN A 70 11.93 -0.59 -5.95
C ASN A 70 10.92 -0.91 -7.07
N GLU A 71 11.27 -0.59 -8.31
CA GLU A 71 10.39 -0.84 -9.48
C GLU A 71 10.01 -2.32 -9.61
N ASN A 72 10.91 -3.27 -9.35
CA ASN A 72 10.56 -4.69 -9.44
C ASN A 72 9.45 -5.09 -8.43
N ASN A 73 9.47 -4.54 -7.22
CA ASN A 73 8.40 -4.78 -6.25
C ASN A 73 7.08 -4.11 -6.67
N TYR A 74 7.17 -2.98 -7.37
CA TYR A 74 6.02 -2.29 -7.92
C TYR A 74 5.41 -3.08 -9.08
N ASP A 75 6.24 -3.57 -10.01
CA ASP A 75 5.82 -4.42 -11.12
C ASP A 75 5.15 -5.70 -10.63
N GLU A 76 5.71 -6.35 -9.60
CA GLU A 76 5.11 -7.53 -8.96
C GLU A 76 3.74 -7.19 -8.34
N PHE A 77 3.65 -6.05 -7.64
CA PHE A 77 2.41 -5.57 -7.07
C PHE A 77 1.34 -5.32 -8.15
N ILE A 78 1.69 -4.67 -9.26
CA ILE A 78 0.81 -4.41 -10.39
C ILE A 78 0.37 -5.71 -11.04
N ALA A 79 1.29 -6.64 -11.31
CA ALA A 79 0.97 -7.94 -11.87
C ALA A 79 -0.06 -8.67 -11.00
N ILE A 80 0.16 -8.74 -9.68
CA ILE A 80 -0.79 -9.39 -8.77
C ILE A 80 -2.16 -8.68 -8.81
N ALA A 81 -2.19 -7.35 -8.68
CA ALA A 81 -3.44 -6.60 -8.59
C ALA A 81 -4.28 -6.70 -9.88
N TYR A 82 -3.64 -6.70 -11.05
CA TYR A 82 -4.34 -6.64 -12.33
C TYR A 82 -4.47 -8.00 -13.03
N GLU A 83 -3.45 -8.86 -12.98
CA GLU A 83 -3.47 -10.17 -13.66
C GLU A 83 -4.28 -11.21 -12.87
N CYS A 84 -4.22 -11.17 -11.53
CA CYS A 84 -5.04 -12.05 -10.69
C CYS A 84 -6.45 -11.49 -10.44
N GLY A 85 -6.74 -10.26 -10.88
CA GLY A 85 -8.03 -9.60 -10.68
C GLY A 85 -8.41 -9.39 -9.21
N VAL A 86 -7.44 -9.42 -8.31
CA VAL A 86 -7.66 -9.27 -6.87
C VAL A 86 -7.69 -7.81 -6.48
N ILE A 87 -8.57 -7.50 -5.54
CA ILE A 87 -8.56 -6.19 -4.89
C ILE A 87 -7.44 -6.23 -3.86
N LEU A 88 -6.28 -5.72 -4.25
CA LEU A 88 -5.10 -5.67 -3.40
C LEU A 88 -5.05 -4.33 -2.65
N PRO A 89 -5.14 -4.30 -1.30
CA PRO A 89 -4.99 -3.07 -0.55
C PRO A 89 -3.52 -2.62 -0.55
N ILE A 90 -3.30 -1.34 -0.87
CA ILE A 90 -2.05 -0.66 -0.55
C ILE A 90 -2.17 -0.07 0.84
N TYR A 91 -1.19 -0.32 1.71
CA TYR A 91 -1.10 0.27 3.04
C TYR A 91 -0.06 1.38 3.03
N VAL A 92 -0.47 2.58 3.43
CA VAL A 92 0.39 3.76 3.46
C VAL A 92 0.92 3.98 4.88
N ASP A 93 2.24 4.04 5.00
CA ASP A 93 2.95 4.42 6.22
C ASP A 93 3.27 5.92 6.15
N HIS A 94 2.70 6.68 7.09
CA HIS A 94 2.87 8.13 7.18
C HIS A 94 3.82 8.51 8.32
N PHE A 95 4.55 9.60 8.14
CA PHE A 95 5.34 10.20 9.22
C PHE A 95 4.38 10.85 10.23
N GLY A 96 4.18 10.25 11.41
CA GLY A 96 3.25 10.84 12.37
C GLY A 96 2.74 10.01 13.53
N ASN A 97 3.17 8.76 13.72
CA ASN A 97 3.00 8.06 15.00
C ASN A 97 4.18 7.10 15.24
N THR A 98 5.39 7.66 15.28
CA THR A 98 6.49 7.05 16.03
C THR A 98 6.20 7.16 17.52
N ASN A 99 5.23 6.38 18.00
CA ASN A 99 5.31 5.79 19.34
C ASN A 99 5.81 4.34 19.18
N MET A 100 6.92 4.19 18.43
CA MET A 100 7.79 3.02 18.49
C MET A 100 8.85 3.24 19.56
#